data_AF-A0A934S788-F1
#
_entry.id   AF-A0A934S788-F1
#
_cell.length_a   1.000
_cell.length_b   1.000
_cell.length_c   1.000
_cell.angle_alpha   90.00
_cell.angle_beta   90.00
_cell.angle_gamma   90.00
#
_symmetry.space_group_name_H-M   'P 1'
#
loop_
_entity.id
_entity.type
_entity.pdbx_description
1 polymer ?
#
loop_
_entity_poly.entity_id
_entity_poly.type
_entity_poly.pdbx_seq_one_letter_code
_entity_poly.pdbx_strand_id
1 'polypeptide(L)'
;MKSREVQRILVAACPKPEHPKYFPWQTARICVLVGEDDREMAVEKAKTEIGRKYWQPKGAFEYATVKEDFIRECDTEEVVTAYEDARSGKIIFLEWFDQMPMAKKDAGMVFSAPKIGELFIDDVIESVGGKRLSTELTEKRSQKCADYLLSNVAIELKDIQSEGLLVKSRQEKLTSFLSSVVQEEGEFIDLSRDDLTDDEWRTYVDILGGPIKNQIKSAARQLKETRSRLGCLRCGVIFLNTGYLSIPSSLFASIVRRYCEKDTNQIDFSICISSRLLTNGFESELTFSFDPSDEDDTLIMRIREGFWKQVDSLMSDFAKNGFQQDRDTMGPLEPIAFSKDGVYFSTHVPRLQSELDEKWKGSPESR
;
A
#
# COMPACT_ATOMS: atom_id res chain seq x y z
N MET A 1 -22.98 37.85 9.65
CA MET A 1 -22.75 38.08 11.09
C MET A 1 -21.39 37.48 11.37
N LYS A 2 -20.42 38.25 11.92
CA LYS A 2 -19.09 37.69 12.22
C LYS A 2 -19.22 36.69 13.38
N SER A 3 -18.56 35.55 13.28
CA SER A 3 -18.46 34.61 14.41
C SER A 3 -17.56 35.20 15.48
N ARG A 4 -17.78 34.81 16.74
CA ARG A 4 -16.97 35.24 17.88
C ARG A 4 -15.71 34.40 17.99
N GLU A 5 -15.78 33.13 17.59
CA GLU A 5 -14.68 32.19 17.67
C GLU A 5 -14.21 31.75 16.29
N VAL A 6 -12.93 31.36 16.21
CA VAL A 6 -12.40 30.66 15.05
C VAL A 6 -11.87 29.34 15.55
N GLN A 7 -12.42 28.25 15.02
CA GLN A 7 -11.95 26.91 15.31
C GLN A 7 -10.84 26.54 14.32
N ARG A 8 -9.74 26.00 14.84
CA ARG A 8 -8.67 25.37 14.07
C ARG A 8 -8.86 23.86 14.10
N ILE A 9 -9.00 23.25 12.94
CA ILE A 9 -9.12 21.80 12.77
C ILE A 9 -7.91 21.29 11.99
N LEU A 10 -7.16 20.34 12.55
CA LEU A 10 -6.01 19.70 11.93
C LEU A 10 -6.28 18.22 11.70
N VAL A 11 -5.86 17.69 10.55
CA VAL A 11 -5.96 16.26 10.27
C VAL A 11 -4.87 15.82 9.29
N ALA A 12 -4.35 14.60 9.47
CA ALA A 12 -3.52 13.96 8.46
C ALA A 12 -4.41 13.42 7.34
N ALA A 13 -4.05 13.64 6.08
CA ALA A 13 -4.87 13.25 4.93
C ALA A 13 -4.02 12.77 3.74
N CYS A 14 -4.66 12.03 2.84
CA CYS A 14 -4.14 11.72 1.52
C CYS A 14 -5.09 12.24 0.42
N PRO A 15 -4.59 12.60 -0.76
CA PRO A 15 -5.44 12.94 -1.90
C PRO A 15 -6.23 11.71 -2.35
N LYS A 16 -7.50 11.92 -2.71
CA LYS A 16 -8.29 10.90 -3.40
C LYS A 16 -7.75 10.69 -4.82
N PRO A 17 -8.00 9.53 -5.47
CA PRO A 17 -7.60 9.30 -6.86
C PRO A 17 -8.02 10.42 -7.82
N GLU A 18 -9.20 11.01 -7.58
CA GLU A 18 -9.79 12.08 -8.38
C GLU A 18 -9.22 13.48 -8.08
N HIS A 19 -8.30 13.62 -7.11
CA HIS A 19 -7.75 14.92 -6.76
C HIS A 19 -7.05 15.56 -7.97
N PRO A 20 -7.38 16.81 -8.35
CA PRO A 20 -6.94 17.39 -9.63
C PRO A 20 -5.43 17.68 -9.67
N LYS A 21 -4.82 18.01 -8.52
CA LYS A 21 -3.43 18.48 -8.44
C LYS A 21 -2.40 17.46 -7.92
N TYR A 22 -2.80 16.58 -7.01
CA TYR A 22 -1.89 15.73 -6.24
C TYR A 22 -2.22 14.24 -6.43
N PHE A 23 -1.22 13.39 -6.27
CA PHE A 23 -1.31 11.93 -6.35
C PHE A 23 -1.66 11.33 -4.98
N PRO A 24 -2.30 10.14 -4.93
CA PRO A 24 -2.74 9.55 -3.66
C PRO A 24 -1.61 9.23 -2.68
N TRP A 25 -0.38 9.00 -3.17
CA TRP A 25 0.80 8.80 -2.33
C TRP A 25 1.31 10.08 -1.66
N GLN A 26 0.83 11.28 -2.03
CA GLN A 26 1.27 12.56 -1.47
C GLN A 26 0.49 12.95 -0.21
N THR A 27 0.88 12.39 0.93
CA THR A 27 0.21 12.70 2.19
C THR A 27 0.52 14.11 2.72
N ALA A 28 -0.43 14.71 3.45
CA ALA A 28 -0.28 16.03 4.05
C ALA A 28 -0.97 16.13 5.42
N ARG A 29 -0.57 17.12 6.21
CA ARG A 29 -1.39 17.69 7.28
C ARG A 29 -2.24 18.82 6.70
N ILE A 30 -3.53 18.78 6.94
CA ILE A 30 -4.47 19.82 6.53
C ILE A 30 -4.86 20.62 7.77
N CYS A 31 -4.83 21.95 7.69
CA CYS A 31 -5.50 22.84 8.64
C CYS A 31 -6.69 23.51 7.97
N VAL A 32 -7.83 23.47 8.65
CA VAL A 32 -9.01 24.23 8.29
C VAL A 32 -9.31 25.22 9.42
N LEU A 33 -9.42 26.51 9.09
CA LEU A 33 -9.95 27.52 10.00
C LEU A 33 -11.40 27.81 9.64
N VAL A 34 -12.28 27.73 10.64
CA VAL A 34 -13.71 27.94 10.48
C VAL A 34 -14.17 28.94 11.54
N GLY A 35 -14.71 30.10 11.11
CA GLY A 35 -15.43 31.01 12.00
C GLY A 35 -16.79 30.42 12.35
N GLU A 36 -16.86 29.71 13.46
CA GLU A 36 -18.07 29.10 13.99
C GLU A 36 -17.96 28.98 15.52
N ASP A 37 -19.03 29.37 16.21
CA ASP A 37 -19.08 29.37 17.67
C ASP A 37 -19.39 27.96 18.22
N ASP A 38 -20.09 27.14 17.44
CA ASP A 38 -20.35 25.73 17.74
C ASP A 38 -19.25 24.83 17.17
N ARG A 39 -18.53 24.13 18.05
CA ARG A 39 -17.42 23.28 17.66
C ARG A 39 -17.83 22.10 16.78
N GLU A 40 -18.97 21.47 17.04
CA GLU A 40 -19.43 20.33 16.23
C GLU A 40 -19.76 20.78 14.81
N MET A 41 -20.47 21.91 14.68
CA MET A 41 -20.74 22.50 13.37
C MET A 41 -19.45 22.90 12.65
N ALA A 42 -18.45 23.41 13.36
CA ALA A 42 -17.15 23.75 12.79
C ALA A 42 -16.42 22.53 12.21
N VAL A 43 -16.43 21.40 12.95
CA VAL A 43 -15.84 20.14 12.54
C VAL A 43 -16.55 19.58 11.30
N GLU A 44 -17.88 19.59 11.27
CA GLU A 44 -18.64 19.11 10.10
C GLU A 44 -18.42 19.98 8.86
N LYS A 45 -18.31 21.31 9.03
CA LYS A 45 -17.90 22.22 7.94
C LYS A 45 -16.49 21.90 7.43
N ALA A 46 -15.55 21.64 8.33
CA ALA A 46 -14.17 21.28 7.96
C ALA A 46 -14.13 19.94 7.21
N LYS A 47 -14.80 18.89 7.71
CA LYS A 47 -14.91 17.59 7.04
C LYS A 47 -15.51 17.72 5.64
N THR A 48 -16.57 18.52 5.50
CA THR A 48 -17.20 18.82 4.21
C THR A 48 -16.23 19.50 3.25
N GLU A 49 -15.48 20.50 3.71
CA GLU A 49 -14.52 21.23 2.89
C GLU A 49 -13.33 20.35 2.45
N ILE A 50 -12.79 19.53 3.35
CA ILE A 50 -11.75 18.53 3.06
C ILE A 50 -12.22 17.58 1.95
N GLY A 51 -13.43 17.05 2.08
CA GLY A 51 -14.05 16.18 1.07
C GLY A 51 -14.26 16.90 -0.27
N ARG A 52 -14.72 18.15 -0.25
CA ARG A 52 -14.91 19.00 -1.43
C ARG A 52 -13.61 19.26 -2.18
N LYS A 53 -12.49 19.34 -1.46
CA LYS A 53 -11.15 19.49 -2.01
C LYS A 53 -10.46 18.17 -2.35
N TYR A 54 -11.21 17.06 -2.40
CA TYR A 54 -10.73 15.74 -2.80
C TYR A 54 -9.64 15.17 -1.87
N TRP A 55 -9.68 15.51 -0.59
CA TRP A 55 -8.83 14.91 0.43
C TRP A 55 -9.59 13.83 1.22
N GLN A 56 -8.87 12.80 1.63
CA GLN A 56 -9.35 11.71 2.46
C GLN A 56 -8.59 11.73 3.80
N PRO A 57 -9.27 11.92 4.94
CA PRO A 57 -8.63 11.83 6.25
C PRO A 57 -8.02 10.44 6.48
N LYS A 58 -6.82 10.42 7.05
CA LYS A 58 -6.03 9.24 7.44
C LYS A 58 -5.50 9.34 8.87
N GLY A 59 -6.18 10.10 9.73
CA GLY A 59 -5.76 10.35 11.11
C GLY A 59 -6.90 10.95 11.92
N ALA A 60 -6.71 11.06 13.23
CA ALA A 60 -7.64 11.74 14.11
C ALA A 60 -7.71 13.23 13.77
N PHE A 61 -8.88 13.84 13.99
CA PHE A 61 -9.02 15.28 13.93
C PHE A 61 -8.56 15.89 15.26
N GLU A 62 -7.58 16.78 15.20
CA GLU A 62 -7.23 17.64 16.32
C GLU A 62 -7.96 18.97 16.14
N TYR A 63 -8.56 19.51 17.19
CA TYR A 63 -9.27 20.78 17.12
C TYR A 63 -8.92 21.68 18.30
N ALA A 64 -8.89 22.99 18.07
CA ALA A 64 -8.67 23.99 19.10
C ALA A 64 -9.31 25.33 18.72
N THR A 65 -9.85 26.06 19.68
CA THR A 65 -10.26 27.45 19.49
C THR A 65 -9.01 28.32 19.39
N VAL A 66 -8.91 29.11 18.32
CA VAL A 66 -7.82 30.08 18.14
C VAL A 66 -7.96 31.20 19.16
N LYS A 67 -6.92 31.42 19.96
CA LYS A 67 -6.90 32.49 20.97
C LYS A 67 -6.64 33.83 20.28
N GLU A 68 -7.58 34.77 20.39
CA GLU A 68 -7.48 36.09 19.75
C GLU A 68 -6.24 36.86 20.20
N ASP A 69 -5.84 36.75 21.46
CA ASP A 69 -4.64 37.40 22.00
C ASP A 69 -3.36 36.95 21.25
N PHE A 70 -3.26 35.66 20.89
CA PHE A 70 -2.13 35.15 20.11
C PHE A 70 -2.09 35.72 18.69
N ILE A 71 -3.25 35.96 18.09
CA ILE A 71 -3.34 36.57 16.75
C ILE A 71 -2.96 38.05 16.79
N ARG A 72 -3.32 38.77 17.86
CA ARG A 72 -2.95 40.19 18.03
C ARG A 72 -1.46 40.40 18.26
N GLU A 73 -0.79 39.43 18.87
CA GLU A 73 0.66 39.42 19.09
C GLU A 73 1.43 38.79 17.92
N CYS A 74 0.74 38.30 16.88
CA CYS A 74 1.37 37.68 15.72
C CYS A 74 1.84 38.76 14.73
N ASP A 75 3.14 38.79 14.45
CA ASP A 75 3.74 39.73 13.48
C ASP A 75 3.50 39.32 12.01
N THR A 76 2.85 38.17 11.76
CA THR A 76 2.63 37.64 10.42
C THR A 76 1.27 38.09 9.86
N GLU A 77 1.29 39.05 8.94
CA GLU A 77 0.08 39.60 8.30
C GLU A 77 -0.83 38.52 7.67
N GLU A 78 -0.24 37.45 7.13
CA GLU A 78 -0.98 36.34 6.53
C GLU A 78 -1.85 35.58 7.56
N VAL A 79 -1.32 35.37 8.77
CA VAL A 79 -2.03 34.67 9.86
C VAL A 79 -3.19 35.51 10.37
N VAL A 80 -2.95 36.82 10.56
CA VAL A 80 -3.99 37.78 10.98
C VAL A 80 -5.09 37.87 9.93
N THR A 81 -4.73 37.94 8.65
CA THR A 81 -5.68 38.00 7.54
C THR A 81 -6.51 36.72 7.46
N ALA A 82 -5.87 35.55 7.54
CA ALA A 82 -6.56 34.27 7.54
C ALA A 82 -7.57 34.15 8.70
N TYR A 83 -7.20 34.62 9.89
CA TYR A 83 -8.10 34.64 11.05
C TYR A 83 -9.32 35.56 10.83
N GLU A 84 -9.11 36.80 10.39
CA GLU A 84 -10.22 37.75 10.16
C GLU A 84 -11.14 37.32 9.01
N ASP A 85 -10.58 36.74 7.95
CA ASP A 85 -11.34 36.10 6.88
C ASP A 85 -12.18 34.95 7.43
N ALA A 86 -11.58 34.08 8.25
CA ALA A 86 -12.28 32.95 8.86
C ALA A 86 -13.46 33.43 9.73
N ARG A 87 -13.20 34.42 10.58
CA ARG A 87 -14.19 35.07 11.45
C ARG A 87 -15.33 35.72 10.67
N SER A 88 -15.04 36.18 9.45
CA SER A 88 -16.02 36.76 8.52
C SER A 88 -16.84 35.71 7.75
N GLY A 89 -16.59 34.42 8.02
CA GLY A 89 -17.33 33.28 7.47
C GLY A 89 -16.66 32.59 6.28
N LYS A 90 -15.45 33.01 5.89
CA LYS A 90 -14.67 32.29 4.88
C LYS A 90 -14.09 31.02 5.52
N ILE A 91 -13.97 29.94 4.77
CA ILE A 91 -13.22 28.76 5.24
C ILE A 91 -11.80 28.89 4.71
N ILE A 92 -10.82 28.91 5.62
CA ILE A 92 -9.41 28.91 5.25
C ILE A 92 -8.90 27.47 5.26
N PHE A 93 -8.23 27.08 4.18
CA PHE A 93 -7.72 25.74 3.97
C PHE A 93 -6.23 25.79 3.67
N LEU A 94 -5.43 25.19 4.53
CA LEU A 94 -3.97 25.13 4.45
C LEU A 94 -3.52 23.67 4.39
N GLU A 95 -2.47 23.40 3.64
CA GLU A 95 -1.93 22.06 3.39
C GLU A 95 -0.41 22.06 3.56
N TRP A 96 0.12 21.18 4.42
CA TRP A 96 1.56 20.96 4.60
C TRP A 96 1.89 19.51 4.32
N PHE A 97 2.72 19.28 3.31
CA PHE A 97 3.02 17.93 2.86
C PHE A 97 4.01 17.22 3.78
N ASP A 98 3.81 15.92 3.89
CA ASP A 98 4.58 15.04 4.76
C ASP A 98 6.03 14.81 4.26
N GLN A 99 6.31 15.13 2.99
CA GLN A 99 7.60 14.97 2.33
C GLN A 99 7.82 16.05 1.26
N MET A 100 9.06 16.50 1.08
CA MET A 100 9.49 17.43 0.03
C MET A 100 10.76 16.93 -0.69
N PRO A 101 10.95 17.25 -1.97
CA PRO A 101 10.09 18.05 -2.87
C PRO A 101 8.94 17.21 -3.44
N MET A 102 8.03 17.83 -4.20
CA MET A 102 6.83 17.16 -4.73
C MET A 102 6.56 17.46 -6.20
N ALA A 103 6.23 16.42 -6.96
CA ALA A 103 5.64 16.54 -8.28
C ALA A 103 4.13 16.80 -8.18
N LYS A 104 3.60 17.73 -9.00
CA LYS A 104 2.16 17.89 -9.19
C LYS A 104 1.73 17.13 -10.45
N LYS A 105 0.46 16.75 -10.54
CA LYS A 105 -0.11 16.07 -11.72
C LYS A 105 0.09 16.84 -13.03
N ASP A 106 0.12 18.17 -12.97
CA ASP A 106 0.32 19.07 -14.10
C ASP A 106 1.79 19.38 -14.42
N ALA A 107 2.72 19.04 -13.52
CA ALA A 107 4.14 19.43 -13.63
C ALA A 107 5.02 18.42 -14.38
N GLY A 108 4.48 17.28 -14.83
CA GLY A 108 5.21 16.30 -15.63
C GLY A 108 5.40 14.94 -14.96
N MET A 109 6.22 14.09 -15.60
CA MET A 109 6.25 12.62 -15.50
C MET A 109 6.36 12.10 -14.06
N VAL A 110 5.37 11.32 -13.62
CA VAL A 110 5.52 10.45 -12.45
C VAL A 110 6.48 9.35 -12.83
N PHE A 111 7.55 9.18 -12.05
CA PHE A 111 8.39 8.01 -12.21
C PHE A 111 7.53 6.76 -11.98
N SER A 112 7.43 5.92 -13.01
CA SER A 112 6.81 4.62 -12.94
C SER A 112 7.87 3.56 -13.19
N ALA A 113 7.79 2.46 -12.47
CA ALA A 113 8.80 1.40 -12.51
C ALA A 113 8.29 0.21 -13.34
N PRO A 114 9.18 -0.63 -13.90
CA PRO A 114 8.74 -1.83 -14.61
C PRO A 114 7.98 -2.75 -13.67
N LYS A 115 6.77 -3.15 -14.09
CA LYS A 115 6.04 -4.18 -13.37
C LYS A 115 6.60 -5.55 -13.77
N ILE A 116 6.99 -6.34 -12.77
CA ILE A 116 7.25 -7.76 -12.97
C ILE A 116 5.91 -8.51 -13.03
N GLY A 117 5.81 -9.48 -13.94
CA GLY A 117 4.58 -10.21 -14.19
C GLY A 117 4.88 -11.65 -14.59
N GLU A 118 3.87 -12.33 -15.12
CA GLU A 118 3.98 -13.73 -15.52
C GLU A 118 5.07 -14.00 -16.56
N LEU A 119 5.18 -13.16 -17.61
CA LEU A 119 6.25 -13.29 -18.60
C LEU A 119 7.66 -13.16 -18.00
N PHE A 120 7.82 -12.29 -16.99
CA PHE A 120 9.08 -12.18 -16.28
C PHE A 120 9.42 -13.47 -15.53
N ILE A 121 8.42 -14.13 -14.92
CA ILE A 121 8.62 -15.42 -14.26
C ILE A 121 8.88 -16.54 -15.27
N ASP A 122 8.24 -16.50 -16.44
CA ASP A 122 8.55 -17.43 -17.54
C ASP A 122 10.06 -17.36 -17.89
N ASP A 123 10.59 -16.17 -18.08
CA ASP A 123 12.01 -15.93 -18.37
C ASP A 123 12.93 -16.39 -17.22
N VAL A 124 12.51 -16.22 -15.96
CA VAL A 124 13.24 -16.74 -14.79
C VAL A 124 13.30 -18.26 -14.83
N ILE A 125 12.16 -18.92 -14.99
CA ILE A 125 12.07 -20.39 -14.99
C ILE A 125 12.82 -21.00 -16.17
N GLU A 126 12.70 -20.42 -17.36
CA GLU A 126 13.45 -20.87 -18.54
C GLU A 126 14.97 -20.71 -18.35
N SER A 127 15.42 -19.59 -17.77
CA SER A 127 16.85 -19.33 -17.55
C SER A 127 17.53 -20.36 -16.62
N VAL A 128 16.75 -21.01 -15.76
CA VAL A 128 17.24 -22.05 -14.84
C VAL A 128 17.00 -23.47 -15.37
N GLY A 129 16.62 -23.62 -16.64
CA GLY A 129 16.40 -24.90 -17.32
C GLY A 129 15.02 -25.52 -17.05
N GLY A 130 14.08 -24.73 -16.56
CA GLY A 130 12.67 -25.12 -16.43
C GLY A 130 11.92 -24.89 -17.73
N LYS A 131 10.64 -25.24 -17.74
CA LYS A 131 9.75 -24.94 -18.86
C LYS A 131 8.34 -24.67 -18.38
N ARG A 132 7.63 -23.84 -19.13
CA ARG A 132 6.19 -23.66 -18.99
C ARG A 132 5.45 -24.91 -19.49
N LEU A 133 4.47 -25.37 -18.73
CA LEU A 133 3.60 -26.48 -19.11
C LEU A 133 2.51 -25.95 -20.05
N SER A 134 2.50 -26.43 -21.29
CA SER A 134 1.43 -26.11 -22.24
C SER A 134 0.17 -26.89 -21.93
N THR A 135 -0.99 -26.33 -22.29
CA THR A 135 -2.30 -27.00 -22.21
C THR A 135 -2.39 -28.24 -23.10
N GLU A 136 -1.46 -28.44 -24.05
CA GLU A 136 -1.41 -29.62 -24.92
C GLU A 136 -0.98 -30.90 -24.20
N LEU A 137 -0.26 -30.79 -23.08
CA LEU A 137 0.01 -31.91 -22.16
C LEU A 137 -1.25 -32.36 -21.40
N THR A 138 -2.34 -31.60 -21.51
CA THR A 138 -3.64 -31.94 -20.93
C THR A 138 -4.55 -32.45 -22.04
N GLU A 139 -4.56 -33.77 -22.27
CA GLU A 139 -5.44 -34.45 -23.25
C GLU A 139 -6.94 -34.07 -23.07
N LYS A 140 -7.30 -33.52 -21.90
CA LYS A 140 -8.58 -32.86 -21.61
C LYS A 140 -8.36 -31.36 -21.40
N ARG A 141 -8.80 -30.55 -22.37
CA ARG A 141 -8.79 -29.06 -22.35
C ARG A 141 -9.41 -28.39 -21.11
N SER A 142 -10.07 -29.12 -20.22
CA SER A 142 -10.81 -28.59 -19.07
C SER A 142 -10.10 -28.69 -17.71
N GLN A 143 -8.96 -29.38 -17.60
CA GLN A 143 -8.27 -29.56 -16.32
C GLN A 143 -7.04 -28.65 -16.22
N LYS A 144 -7.08 -27.72 -15.25
CA LYS A 144 -5.96 -26.82 -14.95
C LYS A 144 -4.80 -27.61 -14.31
N CYS A 145 -3.63 -27.52 -14.91
CA CYS A 145 -2.37 -28.02 -14.38
C CYS A 145 -1.56 -26.87 -13.76
N ALA A 146 -0.41 -27.22 -13.18
CA ALA A 146 0.62 -26.28 -12.74
C ALA A 146 1.21 -25.54 -13.95
N ASP A 147 1.78 -24.36 -13.70
CA ASP A 147 2.34 -23.52 -14.76
C ASP A 147 3.71 -23.99 -15.24
N TYR A 148 4.54 -24.58 -14.38
CA TYR A 148 5.92 -24.91 -14.69
C TYR A 148 6.35 -26.31 -14.29
N LEU A 149 7.38 -26.81 -14.97
CA LEU A 149 8.14 -28.00 -14.61
C LEU A 149 9.64 -27.69 -14.61
N LEU A 150 10.31 -27.98 -13.49
CA LEU A 150 11.76 -27.81 -13.33
C LEU A 150 12.34 -29.00 -12.55
N SER A 151 13.27 -29.75 -13.15
CA SER A 151 13.94 -30.90 -12.49
C SER A 151 13.00 -31.88 -11.78
N ASN A 152 11.87 -32.23 -12.42
CA ASN A 152 10.80 -33.08 -11.89
C ASN A 152 10.00 -32.48 -10.70
N VAL A 153 10.00 -31.16 -10.60
CA VAL A 153 9.19 -30.39 -9.66
C VAL A 153 8.14 -29.60 -10.43
N ALA A 154 6.86 -29.76 -10.07
CA ALA A 154 5.79 -28.94 -10.61
C ALA A 154 5.66 -27.65 -9.80
N ILE A 155 5.56 -26.49 -10.46
CA ILE A 155 5.46 -25.20 -9.78
C ILE A 155 4.25 -24.45 -10.35
N GLU A 156 3.39 -23.95 -9.46
CA GLU A 156 2.27 -23.08 -9.80
C GLU A 156 2.65 -21.61 -9.53
N LEU A 157 2.27 -20.71 -10.42
CA LEU A 157 2.37 -19.26 -10.23
C LEU A 157 1.04 -18.68 -9.74
N LYS A 158 1.12 -17.80 -8.76
CA LYS A 158 0.00 -16.98 -8.29
C LYS A 158 0.39 -15.52 -8.28
N ASP A 159 -0.19 -14.77 -9.22
CA ASP A 159 -0.02 -13.31 -9.30
C ASP A 159 -1.15 -12.60 -8.54
N ILE A 160 -0.77 -11.84 -7.51
CA ILE A 160 -1.67 -11.00 -6.72
C ILE A 160 -1.40 -9.54 -7.07
N GLN A 161 -2.26 -9.01 -7.95
CA GLN A 161 -2.16 -7.65 -8.48
C GLN A 161 -3.12 -6.66 -7.81
N SER A 162 -4.04 -7.13 -6.97
CA SER A 162 -5.10 -6.27 -6.40
C SER A 162 -4.93 -6.12 -4.90
N GLU A 163 -5.05 -4.88 -4.45
CA GLU A 163 -4.96 -4.53 -3.04
C GLU A 163 -6.17 -5.05 -2.27
N GLY A 164 -5.85 -5.76 -1.20
CA GLY A 164 -6.83 -6.42 -0.40
C GLY A 164 -7.73 -5.51 0.41
N LEU A 165 -7.11 -4.50 1.00
CA LEU A 165 -7.79 -3.56 1.87
C LEU A 165 -8.73 -2.61 1.11
N LEU A 166 -8.69 -2.58 -0.22
CA LEU A 166 -9.68 -1.86 -1.04
C LEU A 166 -11.02 -2.63 -1.19
N VAL A 167 -11.08 -3.90 -0.78
CA VAL A 167 -12.30 -4.70 -0.88
C VAL A 167 -13.24 -4.42 0.30
N LYS A 168 -14.43 -3.88 0.01
CA LYS A 168 -15.44 -3.48 1.02
C LYS A 168 -15.75 -4.56 2.05
N SER A 169 -15.99 -5.80 1.62
CA SER A 169 -16.30 -6.89 2.56
C SER A 169 -15.16 -7.23 3.54
N ARG A 170 -13.92 -6.88 3.20
CA ARG A 170 -12.78 -6.97 4.12
C ARG A 170 -12.68 -5.75 5.02
N GLN A 171 -12.89 -4.55 4.50
CA GLN A 171 -13.01 -3.35 5.31
C GLN A 171 -14.10 -3.51 6.38
N GLU A 172 -15.25 -4.09 6.03
CA GLU A 172 -16.34 -4.39 6.98
C GLU A 172 -15.91 -5.36 8.09
N LYS A 173 -15.17 -6.42 7.75
CA LYS A 173 -14.66 -7.38 8.74
C LYS A 173 -13.61 -6.73 9.65
N LEU A 174 -12.69 -5.97 9.07
CA LEU A 174 -11.65 -5.26 9.81
C LEU A 174 -12.24 -4.21 10.73
N THR A 175 -13.16 -3.38 10.25
CA THR A 175 -13.86 -2.39 11.09
C THR A 175 -14.59 -3.06 12.23
N SER A 176 -15.38 -4.11 11.96
CA SER A 176 -16.09 -4.83 13.02
C SER A 176 -15.15 -5.44 14.07
N PHE A 177 -13.98 -5.93 13.64
CA PHE A 177 -12.98 -6.50 14.53
C PHE A 177 -12.29 -5.40 15.34
N LEU A 178 -11.73 -4.38 14.69
CA LEU A 178 -10.97 -3.31 15.32
C LEU A 178 -11.83 -2.45 16.24
N SER A 179 -13.08 -2.15 15.86
CA SER A 179 -14.01 -1.44 16.75
C SER A 179 -14.39 -2.22 18.02
N SER A 180 -14.17 -3.53 18.07
CA SER A 180 -14.37 -4.33 19.30
C SER A 180 -13.14 -4.38 20.21
N VAL A 181 -11.96 -4.07 19.65
CA VAL A 181 -10.66 -4.18 20.31
C VAL A 181 -10.17 -2.82 20.79
N VAL A 182 -10.29 -1.80 19.94
CA VAL A 182 -9.88 -0.43 20.25
C VAL A 182 -11.01 0.23 21.05
N GLN A 183 -10.82 0.31 22.38
CA GLN A 183 -11.81 0.87 23.31
C GLN A 183 -11.72 2.39 23.49
N GLU A 184 -10.71 3.05 22.92
CA GLU A 184 -10.64 4.50 22.96
C GLU A 184 -11.77 5.10 22.10
N GLU A 185 -12.43 6.13 22.64
CA GLU A 185 -13.32 7.03 21.88
C GLU A 185 -12.46 7.85 20.89
N GLY A 186 -11.83 7.15 19.95
CA GLY A 186 -10.96 7.72 18.93
C GLY A 186 -11.70 7.78 17.60
N GLU A 187 -11.64 8.93 16.94
CA GLU A 187 -12.10 9.04 15.55
C GLU A 187 -11.17 8.29 14.58
N PHE A 188 -10.07 7.66 15.02
CA PHE A 188 -9.07 7.05 14.14
C PHE A 188 -8.46 5.76 14.68
N ILE A 189 -8.25 4.79 13.78
CA ILE A 189 -7.56 3.53 14.04
C ILE A 189 -6.47 3.32 12.97
N ASP A 190 -5.23 3.16 13.42
CA ASP A 190 -4.13 2.75 12.56
C ASP A 190 -4.23 1.24 12.24
N LEU A 191 -4.04 0.89 10.98
CA LEU A 191 -4.02 -0.50 10.53
C LEU A 191 -2.61 -1.11 10.67
N SER A 192 -1.99 -0.95 11.84
CA SER A 192 -0.67 -1.49 12.18
C SER A 192 -0.76 -2.56 13.28
N ARG A 193 0.38 -3.21 13.57
CA ARG A 193 0.46 -4.26 14.59
C ARG A 193 0.48 -3.70 16.00
N ASP A 194 0.99 -2.48 16.18
CA ASP A 194 1.55 -2.03 17.46
C ASP A 194 0.54 -2.01 18.61
N ASP A 195 -0.75 -1.90 18.29
CA ASP A 195 -1.85 -1.84 19.26
C ASP A 195 -2.62 -3.17 19.45
N LEU A 196 -2.15 -4.28 18.85
CA LEU A 196 -2.84 -5.57 18.88
C LEU A 196 -2.10 -6.61 19.73
N THR A 197 -2.83 -7.34 20.59
CA THR A 197 -2.32 -8.56 21.23
C THR A 197 -2.03 -9.65 20.19
N ASP A 198 -1.31 -10.72 20.56
CA ASP A 198 -0.97 -11.79 19.62
C ASP A 198 -2.21 -12.50 19.02
N ASP A 199 -3.28 -12.68 19.81
CA ASP A 199 -4.53 -13.30 19.35
C ASP A 199 -5.32 -12.37 18.42
N GLU A 200 -5.32 -11.07 18.71
CA GLU A 200 -5.92 -10.03 17.87
C GLU A 200 -5.15 -9.88 16.56
N TRP A 201 -3.82 -9.84 16.63
CA TRP A 201 -2.95 -9.83 15.46
C TRP A 201 -3.20 -11.05 14.57
N ARG A 202 -3.34 -12.24 15.16
CA ARG A 202 -3.68 -13.45 14.41
C ARG A 202 -5.02 -13.34 13.71
N THR A 203 -6.02 -12.76 14.37
CA THR A 203 -7.35 -12.52 13.79
C THR A 203 -7.28 -11.51 12.63
N TYR A 204 -6.56 -10.40 12.83
CA TYR A 204 -6.27 -9.41 11.80
C TYR A 204 -5.61 -10.06 10.57
N VAL A 205 -4.56 -10.85 10.79
CA VAL A 205 -3.85 -11.60 9.75
C VAL A 205 -4.77 -12.60 9.04
N ASP A 206 -5.67 -13.28 9.76
CA ASP A 206 -6.63 -14.21 9.15
C ASP A 206 -7.68 -13.50 8.28
N ILE A 207 -8.06 -12.26 8.61
CA ILE A 207 -8.94 -11.43 7.77
C ILE A 207 -8.21 -11.03 6.48
N LEU A 208 -6.95 -10.58 6.57
CA LEU A 208 -6.13 -10.23 5.41
C LEU A 208 -5.76 -11.44 4.56
N GLY A 209 -5.51 -12.59 5.18
CA GLY A 209 -5.02 -13.81 4.55
C GLY A 209 -6.06 -14.54 3.69
N GLY A 210 -7.33 -14.16 3.74
CA GLY A 210 -8.43 -14.81 3.01
C GLY A 210 -8.17 -15.03 1.50
N PRO A 211 -7.77 -14.01 0.72
CA PRO A 211 -7.43 -14.18 -0.68
C PRO A 211 -6.22 -15.10 -0.90
N ILE A 212 -5.17 -14.96 -0.09
CA ILE A 212 -3.95 -15.78 -0.17
C ILE A 212 -4.31 -17.26 0.05
N LYS A 213 -5.10 -17.54 1.09
CA LYS A 213 -5.63 -18.87 1.39
C LYS A 213 -6.38 -19.48 0.21
N ASN A 214 -7.23 -18.69 -0.47
CA ASN A 214 -7.97 -19.17 -1.63
C ASN A 214 -7.04 -19.49 -2.82
N GLN A 215 -6.00 -18.69 -3.04
CA GLN A 215 -5.01 -18.97 -4.08
C GLN A 215 -4.22 -20.24 -3.78
N ILE A 216 -3.83 -20.47 -2.51
CA ILE A 216 -3.15 -21.70 -2.07
C ILE A 216 -4.03 -22.92 -2.31
N LYS A 217 -5.33 -22.85 -1.98
CA LYS A 217 -6.28 -23.94 -2.27
C LYS A 217 -6.38 -24.24 -3.76
N SER A 218 -6.38 -23.22 -4.62
CA SER A 218 -6.36 -23.42 -6.08
C SER A 218 -5.05 -24.07 -6.53
N ALA A 219 -3.90 -23.54 -6.09
CA ALA A 219 -2.57 -24.04 -6.42
C ALA A 219 -2.43 -25.52 -6.02
N ALA A 220 -2.80 -25.86 -4.78
CA ALA A 220 -2.76 -27.23 -4.29
C ALA A 220 -3.54 -28.21 -5.17
N ARG A 221 -4.71 -27.81 -5.69
CA ARG A 221 -5.52 -28.64 -6.60
C ARG A 221 -4.82 -28.84 -7.96
N GLN A 222 -4.23 -27.78 -8.51
CA GLN A 222 -3.49 -27.83 -9.79
C GLN A 222 -2.22 -28.68 -9.67
N LEU A 223 -1.50 -28.54 -8.56
CA LEU A 223 -0.29 -29.30 -8.26
C LEU A 223 -0.60 -30.78 -8.02
N LYS A 224 -1.68 -31.10 -7.29
CA LYS A 224 -2.13 -32.49 -7.12
C LYS A 224 -2.40 -33.17 -8.46
N GLU A 225 -3.17 -32.52 -9.33
CA GLU A 225 -3.47 -33.05 -10.68
C GLU A 225 -2.19 -33.25 -11.49
N THR A 226 -1.29 -32.27 -11.46
CA THR A 226 -0.03 -32.31 -12.21
C THR A 226 0.88 -33.44 -11.70
N ARG A 227 0.99 -33.60 -10.38
CA ARG A 227 1.76 -34.66 -9.73
C ARG A 227 1.22 -36.04 -10.13
N SER A 228 -0.09 -36.25 -10.11
CA SER A 228 -0.71 -37.51 -10.51
C SER A 228 -0.46 -37.88 -11.97
N ARG A 229 -0.31 -36.90 -12.85
CA ARG A 229 -0.06 -37.12 -14.28
C ARG A 229 1.40 -37.32 -14.63
N LEU A 230 2.26 -36.46 -14.10
CA LEU A 230 3.66 -36.36 -14.52
C LEU A 230 4.61 -37.11 -13.57
N GLY A 231 4.13 -37.60 -12.44
CA GLY A 231 4.96 -38.30 -11.45
C GLY A 231 5.98 -37.38 -10.78
N CYS A 232 5.65 -36.09 -10.63
CA CYS A 232 6.53 -35.11 -10.00
C CYS A 232 6.89 -35.53 -8.57
N LEU A 233 8.15 -35.36 -8.19
CA LEU A 233 8.63 -35.71 -6.84
C LEU A 233 8.26 -34.66 -5.81
N ARG A 234 8.22 -33.39 -6.22
CA ARG A 234 7.90 -32.24 -5.38
C ARG A 234 6.99 -31.26 -6.12
N CYS A 235 6.32 -30.42 -5.36
CA CYS A 235 5.46 -29.36 -5.84
C CYS A 235 5.76 -28.06 -5.10
N GLY A 236 5.83 -26.96 -5.83
CA GLY A 236 6.05 -25.63 -5.28
C GLY A 236 4.98 -24.64 -5.72
N VAL A 237 4.92 -23.51 -5.03
CA VAL A 237 4.15 -22.35 -5.47
C VAL A 237 5.03 -21.11 -5.46
N ILE A 238 4.95 -20.30 -6.51
CA ILE A 238 5.53 -18.95 -6.56
C ILE A 238 4.38 -17.97 -6.42
N PHE A 239 4.44 -17.10 -5.41
CA PHE A 239 3.56 -15.95 -5.28
C PHE A 239 4.27 -14.70 -5.77
N LEU A 240 3.63 -13.98 -6.69
CA LEU A 240 4.05 -12.67 -7.14
C LEU A 240 3.13 -11.62 -6.52
N ASN A 241 3.65 -10.86 -5.55
CA ASN A 241 2.94 -9.78 -4.88
C ASN A 241 3.28 -8.44 -5.53
N THR A 242 2.43 -8.00 -6.46
CA THR A 242 2.59 -6.72 -7.17
C THR A 242 1.48 -5.72 -6.86
N GLY A 243 0.48 -6.11 -6.06
CA GLY A 243 -0.60 -5.22 -5.66
C GLY A 243 -1.17 -5.43 -4.26
N TYR A 244 -0.70 -6.42 -3.48
CA TYR A 244 -1.08 -6.60 -2.07
C TYR A 244 -0.01 -5.95 -1.16
N LEU A 245 0.21 -4.66 -1.38
CA LEU A 245 1.39 -3.95 -0.87
C LEU A 245 1.11 -3.18 0.43
N SER A 246 -0.13 -3.21 0.92
CA SER A 246 -0.48 -2.69 2.24
C SER A 246 0.18 -3.42 3.41
N ILE A 247 0.67 -4.64 3.19
CA ILE A 247 1.43 -5.40 4.17
C ILE A 247 2.89 -5.58 3.75
N PRO A 248 3.84 -5.62 4.70
CA PRO A 248 5.24 -5.91 4.40
C PRO A 248 5.42 -7.27 3.71
N SER A 249 6.41 -7.37 2.81
CA SER A 249 6.72 -8.61 2.08
C SER A 249 7.01 -9.80 2.99
N SER A 250 7.64 -9.57 4.15
CA SER A 250 7.91 -10.61 5.15
C SER A 250 6.63 -11.14 5.81
N LEU A 251 5.65 -10.25 6.08
CA LEU A 251 4.35 -10.64 6.60
C LEU A 251 3.56 -11.42 5.54
N PHE A 252 3.55 -10.94 4.30
CA PHE A 252 2.93 -11.64 3.17
C PHE A 252 3.49 -13.07 3.03
N ALA A 253 4.81 -13.22 3.01
CA ALA A 253 5.47 -14.53 2.90
C ALA A 253 5.14 -15.44 4.09
N SER A 254 5.10 -14.89 5.30
CA SER A 254 4.71 -15.62 6.51
C SER A 254 3.27 -16.13 6.44
N ILE A 255 2.34 -15.34 5.87
CA ILE A 255 0.95 -15.76 5.64
C ILE A 255 0.89 -16.90 4.62
N VAL A 256 1.62 -16.78 3.51
CA VAL A 256 1.69 -17.83 2.48
C VAL A 256 2.21 -19.14 3.08
N ARG A 257 3.35 -19.09 3.77
CA ARG A 257 3.97 -20.25 4.42
C ARG A 257 3.01 -20.93 5.39
N ARG A 258 2.40 -20.15 6.31
CA ARG A 258 1.43 -20.65 7.29
C ARG A 258 0.28 -21.42 6.63
N TYR A 259 -0.29 -20.91 5.54
CA TYR A 259 -1.39 -21.59 4.85
C TYR A 259 -0.92 -22.78 4.00
N CYS A 260 0.29 -22.72 3.43
CA CYS A 260 0.87 -23.89 2.75
C CYS A 260 1.05 -25.06 3.73
N GLU A 261 1.57 -24.79 4.93
CA GLU A 261 1.77 -25.81 5.98
C GLU A 261 0.46 -26.32 6.59
N LYS A 262 -0.49 -25.40 6.86
CA LYS A 262 -1.71 -25.72 7.60
C LYS A 262 -2.80 -26.34 6.72
N ASP A 263 -2.99 -25.84 5.51
CA ASP A 263 -4.19 -26.11 4.72
C ASP A 263 -3.97 -27.17 3.63
N THR A 264 -2.73 -27.59 3.37
CA THR A 264 -2.43 -28.58 2.33
C THR A 264 -1.13 -29.34 2.58
N ASN A 265 -1.02 -30.55 2.02
CA ASN A 265 0.22 -31.32 1.94
C ASN A 265 0.70 -31.49 0.48
N GLN A 266 0.12 -30.72 -0.44
CA GLN A 266 0.43 -30.77 -1.88
C GLN A 266 1.50 -29.76 -2.30
N ILE A 267 1.93 -28.89 -1.38
CA ILE A 267 2.92 -27.84 -1.61
C ILE A 267 4.08 -28.11 -0.67
N ASP A 268 5.23 -28.46 -1.22
CA ASP A 268 6.44 -28.80 -0.48
C ASP A 268 7.30 -27.55 -0.19
N PHE A 269 7.13 -26.48 -0.97
CA PHE A 269 7.78 -25.19 -0.73
C PHE A 269 6.99 -24.03 -1.36
N SER A 270 7.23 -22.82 -0.85
CA SER A 270 6.68 -21.59 -1.40
C SER A 270 7.79 -20.56 -1.60
N ILE A 271 7.74 -19.84 -2.73
CA ILE A 271 8.57 -18.67 -2.99
C ILE A 271 7.63 -17.46 -3.04
N CYS A 272 7.98 -16.38 -2.36
CA CYS A 272 7.23 -15.12 -2.42
C CYS A 272 8.13 -14.02 -2.98
N ILE A 273 7.71 -13.45 -4.10
CA ILE A 273 8.37 -12.33 -4.75
C ILE A 273 7.48 -11.12 -4.56
N SER A 274 8.05 -9.99 -4.12
CA SER A 274 7.33 -8.71 -4.10
C SER A 274 8.10 -7.66 -4.87
N SER A 275 7.40 -6.75 -5.52
CA SER A 275 7.95 -5.51 -6.05
C SER A 275 7.18 -4.35 -5.46
N ARG A 276 7.87 -3.28 -5.06
CA ARG A 276 7.28 -2.04 -4.54
C ARG A 276 8.04 -0.83 -5.05
N LEU A 277 7.29 0.23 -5.35
CA LEU A 277 7.84 1.52 -5.73
C LEU A 277 7.50 2.54 -4.64
N LEU A 278 8.49 3.17 -4.05
CA LEU A 278 8.31 4.29 -3.13
C LEU A 278 8.78 5.58 -3.80
N THR A 279 8.07 6.70 -3.62
CA THR A 279 8.50 8.00 -4.17
C THR A 279 8.00 9.16 -3.32
N ASN A 280 8.75 10.27 -3.34
CA ASN A 280 8.28 11.59 -2.93
C ASN A 280 7.99 12.51 -4.15
N GLY A 281 8.16 12.02 -5.37
CA GLY A 281 8.00 12.77 -6.62
C GLY A 281 9.29 13.33 -7.21
N PHE A 282 10.40 13.25 -6.48
CA PHE A 282 11.73 13.57 -7.00
C PHE A 282 12.67 12.38 -6.92
N GLU A 283 12.70 11.72 -5.77
CA GLU A 283 13.38 10.45 -5.56
C GLU A 283 12.38 9.30 -5.64
N SER A 284 12.85 8.18 -6.18
CA SER A 284 12.10 6.94 -6.25
C SER A 284 12.97 5.75 -5.90
N GLU A 285 12.47 4.87 -5.05
CA GLU A 285 13.11 3.60 -4.70
C GLU A 285 12.24 2.44 -5.19
N LEU A 286 12.79 1.64 -6.11
CA LEU A 286 12.20 0.38 -6.53
C LEU A 286 12.86 -0.75 -5.74
N THR A 287 12.08 -1.44 -4.89
CA THR A 287 12.56 -2.60 -4.13
C THR A 287 11.95 -3.88 -4.68
N PHE A 288 12.79 -4.90 -4.87
CA PHE A 288 12.37 -6.28 -5.07
C PHE A 288 12.71 -7.10 -3.82
N SER A 289 11.86 -8.05 -3.47
CA SER A 289 12.12 -9.03 -2.41
C SER A 289 11.91 -10.44 -2.92
N PHE A 290 12.74 -11.38 -2.46
CA PHE A 290 12.59 -12.82 -2.72
C PHE A 290 12.66 -13.56 -1.38
N ASP A 291 11.57 -14.24 -1.01
CA ASP A 291 11.48 -15.09 0.18
C ASP A 291 11.29 -16.57 -0.24
N PRO A 292 11.99 -17.53 0.39
CA PRO A 292 12.95 -17.35 1.48
C PRO A 292 14.26 -16.67 1.02
N SER A 293 14.77 -15.74 1.84
CA SER A 293 16.05 -15.06 1.58
C SER A 293 17.25 -15.97 1.83
N ASP A 294 17.14 -16.84 2.84
CA ASP A 294 18.21 -17.72 3.33
C ASP A 294 17.69 -19.15 3.33
N GLU A 295 17.93 -19.86 2.23
CA GLU A 295 17.46 -21.22 1.99
C GLU A 295 18.57 -22.04 1.34
N ASP A 296 18.75 -23.26 1.82
CA ASP A 296 19.80 -24.18 1.38
C ASP A 296 19.30 -25.16 0.30
N ASP A 297 17.99 -25.13 -0.01
CA ASP A 297 17.43 -25.89 -1.12
C ASP A 297 18.00 -25.42 -2.46
N THR A 298 18.84 -26.25 -3.07
CA THR A 298 19.49 -26.00 -4.36
C THR A 298 18.53 -25.60 -5.49
N LEU A 299 17.27 -26.06 -5.48
CA LEU A 299 16.27 -25.66 -6.47
C LEU A 299 15.85 -24.20 -6.26
N ILE A 300 15.55 -23.83 -5.01
CA ILE A 300 15.13 -22.48 -4.65
C ILE A 300 16.29 -21.50 -4.88
N MET A 301 17.52 -21.88 -4.51
CA MET A 301 18.72 -21.09 -4.80
C MET A 301 18.88 -20.81 -6.29
N ARG A 302 18.70 -21.82 -7.16
CA ARG A 302 18.76 -21.63 -8.62
C ARG A 302 17.69 -20.67 -9.12
N ILE A 303 16.44 -20.82 -8.66
CA ILE A 303 15.35 -19.89 -9.03
C ILE A 303 15.67 -18.47 -8.56
N ARG A 304 16.22 -18.30 -7.35
CA ARG A 304 16.64 -17.00 -6.79
C ARG A 304 17.75 -16.35 -7.62
N GLU A 305 18.76 -17.12 -8.03
CA GLU A 305 19.84 -16.63 -8.91
C GLU A 305 19.28 -16.22 -10.29
N GLY A 306 18.40 -17.04 -10.86
CA GLY A 306 17.69 -16.71 -12.10
C GLY A 306 16.87 -15.44 -11.97
N PHE A 307 16.14 -15.28 -10.86
CA PHE A 307 15.35 -14.10 -10.56
C PHE A 307 16.22 -12.83 -10.53
N TRP A 308 17.29 -12.80 -9.74
CA TRP A 308 18.14 -11.62 -9.63
C TRP A 308 18.85 -11.29 -10.94
N LYS A 309 19.27 -12.29 -11.72
CA LYS A 309 19.81 -12.07 -13.06
C LYS A 309 18.79 -11.41 -13.99
N GLN A 310 17.51 -11.82 -13.92
CA GLN A 310 16.46 -11.19 -14.73
C GLN A 310 16.11 -9.78 -14.23
N VAL A 311 16.17 -9.52 -12.91
CA VAL A 311 16.05 -8.17 -12.36
C VAL A 311 17.16 -7.27 -12.90
N ASP A 312 18.42 -7.73 -12.88
CA ASP A 312 19.56 -6.97 -13.40
C ASP A 312 19.39 -6.63 -14.88
N SER A 313 18.91 -7.59 -15.69
CA SER A 313 18.61 -7.36 -17.10
C SER A 313 17.49 -6.34 -17.28
N LEU A 314 16.39 -6.49 -16.53
CA LEU A 314 15.24 -5.60 -16.57
C LEU A 314 15.64 -4.16 -16.22
N MET A 315 16.42 -3.98 -15.14
CA MET A 315 16.86 -2.66 -14.70
C MET A 315 17.90 -2.05 -15.65
N SER A 316 18.79 -2.87 -16.21
CA SER A 316 19.74 -2.42 -17.23
C SER A 316 19.03 -1.92 -18.47
N ASP A 317 18.01 -2.64 -18.94
CA ASP A 317 17.25 -2.25 -20.13
C ASP A 317 16.36 -1.03 -19.85
N PHE A 318 15.77 -0.96 -18.66
CA PHE A 318 15.03 0.23 -18.23
C PHE A 318 15.92 1.49 -18.20
N ALA A 319 17.14 1.38 -17.68
CA ALA A 319 18.11 2.48 -17.67
C ALA A 319 18.59 2.86 -19.08
N LYS A 320 18.87 1.87 -19.96
CA LYS A 320 19.26 2.12 -21.36
C LYS A 320 18.18 2.87 -22.14
N ASN A 321 16.91 2.62 -21.83
CA ASN A 321 15.76 3.28 -22.44
C ASN A 321 15.42 4.63 -21.77
N GLY A 322 16.33 5.21 -20.99
CA GLY A 322 16.15 6.52 -20.37
C GLY A 322 15.01 6.56 -19.35
N PHE A 323 14.73 5.43 -18.71
CA PHE A 323 13.60 5.25 -17.80
C PHE A 323 12.22 5.50 -18.45
N GLN A 324 12.12 5.38 -19.77
CA GLN A 324 10.86 5.34 -20.51
C GLN A 324 10.41 3.89 -20.72
N GLN A 325 9.10 3.64 -20.76
CA GLN A 325 8.57 2.30 -20.98
C GLN A 325 7.39 2.25 -21.94
N ASP A 326 7.43 1.25 -22.81
CA ASP A 326 6.31 0.77 -23.64
C ASP A 326 5.53 -0.39 -22.96
N ARG A 327 5.84 -0.71 -21.70
CA ARG A 327 5.34 -1.89 -20.96
C ARG A 327 4.44 -1.47 -19.79
N ASP A 328 3.77 -2.47 -19.22
CA ASP A 328 3.03 -2.32 -17.96
C ASP A 328 3.94 -1.80 -16.85
N THR A 329 3.52 -0.70 -16.24
CA THR A 329 4.26 -0.04 -15.17
C THR A 329 3.58 -0.25 -13.83
N MET A 330 4.36 -0.24 -12.75
CA MET A 330 3.82 -0.14 -11.40
C MET A 330 3.82 1.30 -10.91
N GLY A 331 2.75 1.67 -10.22
CA GLY A 331 2.63 2.94 -9.52
C GLY A 331 3.31 2.89 -8.15
N PRO A 332 3.53 4.07 -7.52
CA PRO A 332 4.04 4.14 -6.16
C PRO A 332 3.09 3.53 -5.13
N LEU A 333 3.62 3.18 -3.96
CA LEU A 333 2.83 2.77 -2.80
C LEU A 333 1.93 3.92 -2.33
N GLU A 334 0.65 3.61 -2.15
CA GLU A 334 -0.36 4.57 -1.71
C GLU A 334 -0.91 4.18 -0.34
N PRO A 335 -1.16 5.15 0.55
CA PRO A 335 -1.86 4.89 1.80
C PRO A 335 -3.29 4.49 1.48
N ILE A 336 -3.80 3.51 2.21
CA ILE A 336 -5.19 3.12 2.11
C ILE A 336 -5.90 3.82 3.25
N ALA A 337 -6.96 4.56 2.94
CA ALA A 337 -7.77 5.25 3.93
C ALA A 337 -9.25 5.06 3.64
N PHE A 338 -10.03 4.74 4.66
CA PHE A 338 -11.49 4.62 4.58
C PHE A 338 -12.13 4.97 5.93
N SER A 339 -13.44 5.13 5.96
CA SER A 339 -14.18 5.47 7.16
C SER A 339 -15.46 4.66 7.30
N LYS A 340 -15.87 4.39 8.54
CA LYS A 340 -17.15 3.76 8.87
C LYS A 340 -17.65 4.30 10.19
N ASP A 341 -18.93 4.71 10.22
CA ASP A 341 -19.62 5.18 11.43
C ASP A 341 -18.84 6.28 12.18
N GLY A 342 -18.20 7.20 11.44
CA GLY A 342 -17.42 8.30 11.99
C GLY A 342 -15.98 7.96 12.38
N VAL A 343 -15.59 6.69 12.33
CA VAL A 343 -14.22 6.21 12.59
C VAL A 343 -13.44 6.09 11.29
N TYR A 344 -12.22 6.61 11.27
CA TYR A 344 -11.29 6.59 10.14
C TYR A 344 -10.25 5.49 10.34
N PHE A 345 -9.91 4.78 9.25
CA PHE A 345 -8.95 3.69 9.23
C PHE A 345 -7.90 4.00 8.18
N SER A 346 -6.62 3.82 8.48
CA SER A 346 -5.58 3.98 7.46
C SER A 346 -4.35 3.10 7.66
N THR A 347 -3.68 2.78 6.55
CA THR A 347 -2.34 2.19 6.57
C THR A 347 -1.26 3.27 6.55
N HIS A 348 -0.13 2.96 7.18
CA HIS A 348 1.08 3.76 7.05
C HIS A 348 1.94 3.30 5.87
N VAL A 349 2.28 4.23 4.98
CA VAL A 349 3.28 4.00 3.93
C VAL A 349 4.64 4.50 4.44
N PRO A 350 5.72 3.71 4.25
CA PRO A 350 7.08 4.18 4.53
C PRO A 350 7.38 5.49 3.79
N ARG A 351 8.25 6.33 4.37
CA ARG A 351 8.70 7.58 3.74
C ARG A 351 10.15 7.44 3.28
N LEU A 352 10.45 7.95 2.09
CA LEU A 352 11.83 8.28 1.72
C LEU A 352 12.31 9.42 2.62
N GLN A 353 13.41 9.18 3.33
CA GLN A 353 14.06 10.24 4.09
C GLN A 353 14.78 11.17 3.11
N SER A 354 14.51 12.47 3.21
CA SER A 354 15.16 13.52 2.42
C SER A 354 15.85 14.51 3.35
N GLU A 355 17.07 14.94 3.00
CA GLU A 355 17.77 16.02 3.73
C GLU A 355 16.97 17.34 3.73
N LEU A 356 16.05 17.51 2.77
CA LEU A 356 15.16 18.67 2.70
C LEU A 356 14.06 18.62 3.76
N ASP A 357 13.63 17.42 4.18
CA ASP A 357 12.62 17.27 5.23
C ASP A 357 13.14 17.74 6.59
N GLU A 358 14.43 17.55 6.87
CA GLU A 358 15.07 18.03 8.11
C GLU A 358 15.16 19.55 8.16
N LYS A 359 15.49 20.19 7.04
CA LYS A 359 15.54 21.66 6.93
C LYS A 359 14.15 22.28 7.00
N TRP A 360 13.14 21.63 6.42
CA TRP A 360 11.76 22.10 6.44
C TRP A 360 11.18 22.12 7.86
N LYS A 361 11.37 21.05 8.65
CA LYS A 361 10.94 20.97 10.06
C LYS A 361 11.57 22.03 10.99
N GLY A 362 12.67 22.65 10.55
CA GLY A 362 13.34 23.74 11.26
C GLY A 362 12.89 25.15 10.85
N SER A 363 12.03 25.28 9.83
CA SER A 363 11.67 26.58 9.27
C SER A 363 10.57 27.30 10.09
N PRO A 364 10.57 28.64 10.17
CA PRO A 364 9.49 29.40 10.81
C PRO A 364 8.10 29.14 10.20
N GLU A 365 8.05 28.82 8.90
CA GLU A 365 6.82 28.48 8.16
C GLU A 365 6.22 27.11 8.52
N SER A 366 7.02 26.25 9.18
CA SER A 366 6.59 24.93 9.66
C SER A 366 6.08 24.93 11.12
N ARG A 367 6.27 26.05 11.84
CA ARG A 367 5.78 26.27 13.21
C ARG A 367 4.47 27.06 13.16
#